data_AF-B2BRS4-F1
#
_entry.id   AF-B2BRS4-F1
#
_cell.length_a   1.000
_cell.length_b   1.000
_cell.length_c   1.000
_cell.angle_alpha   90.00
_cell.angle_beta   90.00
_cell.angle_gamma   90.00
#
_symmetry.space_group_name_H-M   'P 1'
#
loop_
_entity.id
_entity.type
_entity.pdbx_description
1 polymer ?
#
loop_
_entity_poly.entity_id
_entity_poly.type
_entity_poly.pdbx_seq_one_letter_code
_entity_poly.pdbx_strand_id
1 'polypeptide(L)'
;MYPAHLLVLLAVCVSLLGAASIPPQPLNLVQFGYLIQCANHGSRATWHYTDYGCYCGSGGSGTPVDELDRCCQTHDNCYGEAEKKRMLPQDVGV
;
A
#
# COMPACT_ATOMS: atom_id res chain seq x y z
N MET A 1 38.42 -18.43 -9.72
CA MET A 1 37.00 -18.13 -9.44
C MET A 1 36.65 -18.82 -8.13
N TYR A 2 36.26 -18.09 -7.09
CA TYR A 2 36.12 -18.64 -5.74
C TYR A 2 34.76 -19.34 -5.59
N PRO A 3 34.71 -20.64 -5.26
CA PRO A 3 33.46 -21.39 -5.11
C PRO A 3 32.49 -20.79 -4.08
N ALA A 4 33.02 -20.03 -3.12
CA ALA A 4 32.22 -19.29 -2.15
C ALA A 4 31.31 -18.21 -2.77
N HIS A 5 31.75 -17.50 -3.82
CA HIS A 5 30.91 -16.48 -4.46
C HIS A 5 29.71 -17.08 -5.19
N LEU A 6 29.89 -18.25 -5.81
CA LEU A 6 28.80 -18.95 -6.50
C LEU A 6 27.73 -19.40 -5.51
N LEU A 7 28.13 -19.93 -4.35
CA LEU A 7 27.20 -20.32 -3.30
C LEU A 7 26.42 -19.14 -2.73
N VAL A 8 27.07 -17.99 -2.53
CA VAL A 8 26.40 -16.76 -2.06
C VAL A 8 25.39 -16.25 -3.08
N LEU A 9 25.75 -16.21 -4.36
CA LEU A 9 24.82 -15.79 -5.42
C LEU A 9 23.59 -16.69 -5.50
N LEU A 10 23.78 -18.01 -5.43
CA LEU A 10 22.66 -18.96 -5.45
C LEU A 10 21.74 -18.76 -4.23
N ALA A 11 22.29 -18.56 -3.03
CA ALA A 11 21.51 -18.32 -1.82
C ALA A 11 20.68 -17.02 -1.91
N VAL A 12 21.26 -15.95 -2.46
CA VAL A 12 20.55 -14.68 -2.71
C VAL A 12 19.43 -14.87 -3.73
N CYS A 13 19.70 -15.55 -4.85
CA CYS A 13 18.69 -15.82 -5.88
C CYS A 13 17.50 -16.63 -5.32
N VAL A 14 17.76 -17.68 -4.54
CA VAL A 14 16.71 -18.50 -3.92
C VAL A 14 15.88 -17.69 -2.93
N SER A 15 16.53 -16.81 -2.16
CA SER A 15 15.86 -15.95 -1.17
C SER A 15 14.97 -14.89 -1.84
N LEU A 16 15.45 -14.25 -2.92
CA LEU A 16 14.68 -13.27 -3.69
C LEU A 16 13.49 -13.92 -4.41
N LEU A 17 13.67 -15.13 -4.96
CA LEU A 17 12.60 -15.86 -5.61
C LEU A 17 11.49 -16.25 -4.61
N GLY A 18 11.86 -16.60 -3.38
CA GLY A 18 10.93 -16.87 -2.29
C GLY A 18 10.19 -15.63 -1.78
N ALA A 19 10.82 -14.45 -1.81
CA ALA A 19 10.17 -13.20 -1.40
C ALA A 19 9.12 -12.72 -2.41
N ALA A 20 9.33 -12.97 -3.71
CA ALA A 20 8.41 -12.56 -4.77
C ALA A 20 7.07 -13.30 -4.77
N SER A 21 6.99 -14.46 -4.09
CA SER A 21 5.77 -15.29 -4.00
C SER A 21 4.97 -15.06 -2.72
N ILE A 22 5.40 -14.16 -1.83
CA ILE A 22 4.65 -13.81 -0.63
C ILE A 22 3.54 -12.84 -1.03
N PRO A 23 2.24 -13.20 -0.88
CA PRO A 23 1.16 -12.26 -1.15
C PRO A 23 1.29 -11.07 -0.19
N PRO A 24 1.08 -9.83 -0.65
CA PRO A 24 1.10 -8.68 0.23
C PRO A 24 0.06 -8.88 1.33
N GLN A 25 0.45 -8.64 2.59
CA GLN A 25 -0.51 -8.74 3.68
C GLN A 25 -1.64 -7.72 3.47
N PRO A 26 -2.91 -8.09 3.72
CA PRO A 26 -4.01 -7.15 3.65
C PRO A 26 -3.76 -6.04 4.68
N LEU A 27 -3.47 -4.84 4.19
CA LEU A 27 -3.24 -3.68 5.04
C LEU A 27 -4.58 -3.18 5.57
N ASN A 28 -4.65 -2.96 6.89
CA ASN A 28 -5.79 -2.32 7.53
C ASN A 28 -5.54 -0.82 7.78
N LEU A 29 -6.58 -0.09 8.17
CA LEU A 29 -6.50 1.36 8.41
C LEU A 29 -5.46 1.74 9.48
N VAL A 30 -5.25 0.90 10.50
CA VAL A 30 -4.23 1.15 11.53
C VAL A 30 -2.82 1.06 10.93
N GLN A 31 -2.56 0.05 10.09
CA GLN A 31 -1.29 -0.09 9.39
C GLN A 31 -1.06 1.06 8.40
N PHE A 32 -2.10 1.52 7.70
CA PHE A 32 -2.00 2.70 6.85
C PHE A 32 -1.62 3.95 7.66
N GLY A 33 -2.18 4.11 8.87
CA GLY A 33 -1.79 5.18 9.78
C GLY A 33 -0.30 5.15 10.15
N TYR A 34 0.27 3.97 10.40
CA TYR A 34 1.71 3.82 10.63
C TYR A 34 2.55 4.15 9.38
N LEU A 35 2.08 3.79 8.19
CA LEU A 35 2.75 4.14 6.93
C LEU A 35 2.80 5.65 6.72
N ILE A 36 1.71 6.38 7.01
CA ILE A 36 1.68 7.85 6.97
C ILE A 36 2.73 8.42 7.92
N GLN A 37 2.78 7.96 9.17
CA GLN A 37 3.74 8.45 10.16
C GLN A 37 5.19 8.16 9.76
N CYS A 38 5.44 7.00 9.15
CA CYS A 38 6.74 6.64 8.63
C CYS A 38 7.15 7.57 7.47
N ALA A 39 6.28 7.74 6.48
CA ALA A 39 6.55 8.53 5.28
C ALA A 39 6.72 10.03 5.57
N ASN A 40 5.97 10.56 6.53
CA ASN A 40 6.06 11.97 6.90
C ASN A 40 7.07 12.23 8.03
N HIS A 41 7.85 11.23 8.45
CA HIS A 41 8.81 11.32 9.56
C HIS A 41 8.23 11.87 10.87
N GLY A 42 6.95 11.59 11.15
CA GLY A 42 6.23 12.10 12.32
C GLY A 42 5.97 13.61 12.31
N SER A 43 6.16 14.29 11.17
CA SER A 43 6.00 15.76 11.07
C SER A 43 4.55 16.24 11.20
N ARG A 44 3.58 15.35 10.97
CA ARG A 44 2.14 15.64 11.08
C ARG A 44 1.41 14.41 11.60
N ALA A 45 0.44 14.57 12.48
CA ALA A 45 -0.35 13.44 12.96
C ALA A 45 -1.26 12.88 11.87
N THR A 46 -1.44 11.55 11.84
CA THR A 46 -2.27 10.83 10.87
C THR A 46 -3.69 11.38 10.71
N TRP A 47 -4.32 11.83 11.80
CA TRP A 47 -5.69 12.33 11.77
C TRP A 47 -5.87 13.63 10.97
N HIS A 48 -4.79 14.37 10.69
CA HIS A 48 -4.85 15.52 9.77
C HIS A 48 -5.11 15.11 8.32
N TYR A 49 -5.00 13.82 8.00
CA TYR A 49 -5.23 13.24 6.68
C TYR A 49 -6.57 12.49 6.61
N THR A 50 -7.41 12.57 7.65
CA THR A 50 -8.70 11.82 7.71
C THR A 50 -9.94 12.72 7.67
N ASP A 51 -9.75 14.04 7.64
CA ASP A 51 -10.83 15.03 7.50
C ASP A 51 -10.28 16.30 6.81
N TYR A 52 -9.84 16.16 5.55
CA TYR A 52 -9.24 17.24 4.78
C TYR A 52 -9.72 17.25 3.34
N GLY A 53 -10.03 18.44 2.82
CA GLY A 53 -10.43 18.62 1.42
C GLY A 53 -11.73 17.91 1.07
N CYS A 54 -11.82 17.40 -0.16
CA CYS A 54 -12.97 16.70 -0.68
C CYS A 54 -12.85 15.17 -0.60
N TYR A 55 -11.64 14.63 -0.44
CA TYR A 55 -11.33 13.19 -0.56
C TYR A 55 -10.56 12.61 0.61
N CYS A 56 -9.81 13.39 1.42
CA CYS A 56 -9.10 12.82 2.56
C CYS A 56 -10.05 12.55 3.73
N GLY A 57 -10.77 11.42 3.67
CA GLY A 57 -11.78 11.04 4.66
C GLY A 57 -12.61 9.84 4.19
N SER A 58 -13.88 9.77 4.60
CA SER A 58 -14.80 8.74 4.12
C SER A 58 -15.55 9.22 2.87
N GLY A 59 -15.41 8.47 1.77
CA GLY A 59 -16.01 8.83 0.48
C GLY A 59 -15.23 9.94 -0.21
N GLY A 60 -15.87 10.65 -1.14
CA GLY A 60 -15.27 11.82 -1.79
C GLY A 60 -15.94 12.15 -3.13
N SER A 61 -16.10 13.43 -3.43
CA SER A 61 -16.68 13.90 -4.69
C SER A 61 -16.28 15.35 -4.99
N GLY A 62 -16.38 15.75 -6.26
CA GLY A 62 -16.04 17.10 -6.70
C GLY A 62 -14.60 17.23 -7.22
N THR A 63 -14.06 18.45 -7.19
CA THR A 63 -12.69 18.74 -7.64
C THR A 63 -11.77 18.80 -6.42
N PRO A 64 -10.63 18.07 -6.41
CA PRO A 64 -9.68 18.14 -5.32
C PRO A 64 -9.24 19.57 -5.03
N VAL A 65 -9.20 19.96 -3.75
CA VAL A 65 -8.90 21.35 -3.35
C VAL A 65 -7.42 21.70 -3.52
N ASP A 66 -6.54 20.70 -3.49
CA ASP A 66 -5.10 20.83 -3.70
C ASP A 66 -4.44 19.47 -4.07
N GLU A 67 -3.11 19.47 -4.14
CA GLU A 67 -2.30 18.28 -4.44
C GLU A 67 -2.43 17.16 -3.39
N LEU A 68 -2.60 17.52 -2.11
CA LEU A 68 -2.78 16.52 -1.05
C LEU A 68 -4.12 15.81 -1.21
N ASP A 69 -5.18 16.58 -1.48
CA ASP A 69 -6.52 16.05 -1.70
C ASP A 69 -6.58 15.18 -2.97
N ARG A 70 -5.78 15.49 -4.00
CA ARG A 70 -5.64 14.62 -5.19
C ARG A 70 -4.98 13.28 -4.87
N CYS A 71 -4.05 13.24 -3.91
CA CYS A 71 -3.50 11.97 -3.41
C CYS A 71 -4.59 11.12 -2.75
N CYS A 72 -5.47 11.73 -1.96
CA CYS A 72 -6.59 11.04 -1.33
C CYS A 72 -7.60 10.52 -2.36
N GLN A 73 -7.94 11.32 -3.38
CA GLN A 73 -8.76 10.85 -4.50
C GLN A 73 -8.16 9.62 -5.19
N THR A 74 -6.84 9.63 -5.40
CA THR A 74 -6.12 8.47 -5.99
C THR A 74 -6.18 7.25 -5.08
N HIS A 75 -6.06 7.45 -3.77
CA HIS A 75 -6.17 6.41 -2.76
C HIS A 75 -7.56 5.78 -2.71
N ASP A 76 -8.63 6.59 -2.77
CA ASP A 76 -10.01 6.10 -2.80
C ASP A 76 -10.29 5.26 -4.04
N ASN A 77 -9.81 5.72 -5.20
CA ASN A 77 -9.90 4.94 -6.45
C ASN A 77 -9.17 3.59 -6.31
N CYS A 78 -8.00 3.57 -5.68
CA CYS A 78 -7.25 2.34 -5.43
C CYS A 78 -8.03 1.37 -4.52
N TYR A 79 -8.64 1.88 -3.45
CA TYR A 79 -9.51 1.08 -2.58
C TYR A 79 -10.73 0.53 -3.33
N GLY A 80 -11.38 1.34 -4.17
CA GLY A 80 -12.50 0.90 -4.98
C GLY A 80 -12.13 -0.21 -5.97
N GLU A 81 -10.95 -0.13 -6.59
CA GLU A 81 -10.43 -1.22 -7.44
C GLU A 81 -10.07 -2.48 -6.65
N ALA A 82 -9.53 -2.34 -5.45
CA ALA A 82 -9.26 -3.47 -4.57
C ALA A 82 -10.56 -4.18 -4.14
N GLU A 83 -11.61 -3.43 -3.82
CA GLU A 83 -12.93 -3.99 -3.50
C GLU A 83 -13.52 -4.74 -4.70
N LYS A 84 -13.46 -4.15 -5.91
CA LYS A 84 -13.88 -4.84 -7.14
C LYS A 84 -13.12 -6.14 -7.36
N LYS A 85 -11.80 -6.15 -7.15
CA LYS A 85 -10.97 -7.36 -7.28
C LYS A 85 -11.36 -8.45 -6.29
N ARG A 86 -11.71 -8.09 -5.04
CA ARG A 86 -12.24 -9.05 -4.05
C ARG A 86 -13.58 -9.65 -4.46
N MET A 87 -14.34 -8.95 -5.30
CA MET A 87 -15.58 -9.45 -5.87
C MET A 87 -15.37 -10.25 -7.17
N LEU A 88 -14.14 -10.35 -7.71
CA LEU A 88 -13.84 -11.19 -8.87
C LEU A 88 -13.70 -12.67 -8.44
N PRO A 89 -14.08 -13.63 -9.31
CA PRO A 89 -14.10 -15.06 -8.97
C PRO A 89 -12.75 -15.73 -8.64
N GLN A 90 -11.65 -14.98 -8.53
CA GLN A 90 -10.33 -15.53 -8.18
C GLN A 90 -10.16 -15.75 -6.67
N ASP A 91 -11.11 -15.29 -5.84
CA ASP A 91 -10.99 -15.31 -4.37
C ASP A 91 -12.01 -16.22 -3.67
N VAL A 92 -12.84 -17.00 -4.40
CA VAL A 92 -13.64 -18.09 -3.80
C VAL A 92 -12.72 -19.30 -3.65
N GLY A 93 -11.86 -19.26 -2.63
CA GLY A 93 -10.82 -20.25 -2.44
C GLY A 93 -10.24 -20.30 -1.03
N VAL A 94 -11.05 -20.17 0.01
CA VAL A 94 -10.95 -20.89 1.31
C VAL A 94 -12.35 -21.04 1.89
#